data_AF-A0AAD7JR71-F1
#
_entry.id   AF-A0AAD7JR71-F1
#
_cell.length_a   1.000
_cell.length_b   1.000
_cell.length_c   1.000
_cell.angle_alpha   90.00
_cell.angle_beta   90.00
_cell.angle_gamma   90.00
#
_symmetry.space_group_name_H-M   'P 1'
#
loop_
_entity.id
_entity.type
_entity.pdbx_description
1 polymer ?
#
loop_
_entity_poly.entity_id
_entity_poly.type
_entity_poly.pdbx_seq_one_letter_code
_entity_poly.pdbx_strand_id
1 'polypeptide(L)'
;MSGYSYTGGPSRCSAFWREFTKCYATAESPKQCAFERDDYMECISGKKEKARLATIQAEYEKRQARALKDHKHEIDARADGVPTRVGLVPTPPSDTK
;
A
#
# COMPACT_ATOMS: atom_id res chain seq x y z
N MET A 1 12.77 -17.40 20.83
CA MET A 1 12.64 -16.32 21.84
C MET A 1 11.27 -15.70 21.66
N SER A 2 10.24 -16.25 22.32
CA SER A 2 8.84 -16.09 21.89
C SER A 2 7.98 -15.57 23.04
N GLY A 3 8.07 -14.28 23.32
CA GLY A 3 7.23 -13.64 24.33
C GLY A 3 7.70 -12.24 24.73
N TYR A 4 9.02 -12.05 24.80
CA TYR A 4 9.64 -10.82 25.28
C TYR A 4 10.39 -10.09 24.16
N SER A 5 10.23 -8.77 24.14
CA SER A 5 10.96 -7.82 23.29
C SER A 5 12.40 -7.65 23.81
N TYR A 6 13.27 -7.10 22.97
CA TYR A 6 14.62 -6.67 23.37
C TYR A 6 14.60 -5.71 24.57
N THR A 7 13.53 -4.92 24.71
CA THR A 7 13.32 -3.99 25.83
C THR A 7 12.80 -4.66 27.11
N GLY A 8 12.70 -5.99 27.16
CA GLY A 8 12.19 -6.74 28.32
C GLY A 8 10.66 -6.72 28.49
N GLY A 9 9.96 -5.88 27.73
CA GLY A 9 8.49 -5.86 27.68
C GLY A 9 7.89 -6.96 26.79
N PRO A 10 6.57 -7.15 26.79
CA PRO A 10 5.90 -8.07 25.87
C PRO A 10 6.23 -7.72 24.41
N SER A 11 6.57 -8.74 23.61
CA SER A 11 6.81 -8.55 22.17
C SER A 11 5.53 -8.12 21.44
N ARG A 12 5.68 -7.49 20.26
CA ARG A 12 4.55 -6.98 19.45
C ARG A 12 3.48 -8.05 19.14
N CYS A 13 3.91 -9.30 18.97
CA CYS A 13 3.02 -10.44 18.65
C CYS A 13 2.72 -11.34 19.86
N SER A 14 3.03 -10.88 21.08
CA SER A 14 2.83 -11.67 22.31
C SER A 14 1.36 -12.00 22.60
N ALA A 15 0.42 -11.15 22.19
CA ALA A 15 -1.01 -11.40 22.33
C ALA A 15 -1.45 -12.61 21.49
N PHE A 16 -1.09 -12.64 20.21
CA PHE A 16 -1.40 -13.76 19.32
C PHE A 16 -0.73 -15.06 19.77
N TRP A 17 0.51 -14.98 20.28
CA TRP A 17 1.18 -16.13 20.87
C TRP A 17 0.44 -16.70 22.09
N ARG A 18 -0.09 -15.84 22.96
CA ARG A 18 -0.87 -16.26 24.14
C ARG A 18 -2.16 -16.98 23.73
N GLU A 19 -2.88 -16.45 22.75
CA GLU A 19 -4.11 -17.09 22.24
C GLU A 19 -3.82 -18.43 21.57
N PHE A 20 -2.78 -18.50 20.73
CA PHE A 20 -2.34 -19.77 20.16
C PHE A 20 -1.96 -20.79 21.24
N THR A 21 -1.18 -20.37 22.25
CA THR A 21 -0.77 -21.25 23.35
C THR A 21 -1.98 -21.74 24.15
N LYS A 22 -2.97 -20.88 24.38
CA LYS A 22 -4.21 -21.24 25.07
C LYS A 22 -5.00 -22.30 24.30
N CYS A 23 -5.18 -22.10 23.00
CA CYS A 23 -5.85 -23.09 22.15
C CYS A 23 -5.05 -24.41 22.12
N TYR A 24 -3.74 -24.32 21.90
CA TYR A 24 -2.86 -25.47 21.76
C TYR A 24 -2.78 -26.32 23.04
N ALA A 25 -2.87 -25.70 24.22
CA ALA A 25 -2.87 -26.40 25.49
C ALA A 25 -4.14 -27.25 25.71
N THR A 26 -5.24 -26.92 25.04
CA THR A 26 -6.53 -27.62 25.16
C THR A 26 -6.85 -28.51 23.97
N ALA A 27 -6.08 -28.44 22.89
CA ALA A 27 -6.35 -29.14 21.64
C ALA A 27 -5.75 -30.55 21.63
N GLU A 28 -6.50 -31.52 21.09
CA GLU A 28 -6.00 -32.88 20.86
C GLU A 28 -5.16 -32.98 19.58
N SER A 29 -5.38 -32.05 18.64
CA SER A 29 -4.67 -32.00 17.38
C SER A 29 -4.19 -30.58 17.06
N PRO A 30 -2.94 -30.39 16.60
CA PRO A 30 -2.40 -29.09 16.24
C PRO A 30 -3.16 -28.40 15.09
N LYS A 31 -3.98 -29.15 14.33
CA LYS A 31 -4.82 -28.60 13.26
C LYS A 31 -6.02 -27.81 13.79
N GLN A 32 -6.46 -28.07 15.03
CA GLN A 32 -7.60 -27.38 15.63
C GLN A 32 -7.31 -25.89 15.90
N CYS A 33 -6.03 -25.56 16.15
CA CYS A 33 -5.58 -24.19 16.40
C CYS A 33 -4.87 -23.56 15.19
N ALA A 34 -5.21 -24.00 13.98
CA ALA A 34 -4.57 -23.54 12.77
C ALA A 34 -4.81 -22.05 12.53
N PHE A 35 -5.98 -21.54 12.93
CA PHE A 35 -6.36 -20.14 12.77
C PHE A 35 -5.49 -19.21 13.63
N GLU A 36 -5.39 -19.50 14.93
CA GLU A 36 -4.57 -18.73 15.88
C GLU A 36 -3.08 -18.81 15.51
N ARG A 37 -2.65 -19.97 15.03
CA ARG A 37 -1.28 -20.15 14.51
C ARG A 37 -1.03 -19.28 13.29
N ASP A 38 -1.98 -19.22 12.37
CA ASP A 38 -1.85 -18.41 11.15
C ASP A 38 -1.80 -16.93 11.48
N ASP A 39 -2.57 -16.45 12.46
CA ASP A 39 -2.52 -15.06 12.92
C ASP A 39 -1.19 -14.73 13.60
N TYR A 40 -0.65 -15.63 14.43
CA TYR A 40 0.68 -15.45 15.02
C TYR A 40 1.78 -15.37 13.95
N MET A 41 1.73 -16.27 12.94
CA MET A 41 2.69 -16.28 11.85
C MET A 41 2.54 -15.09 10.89
N GLU A 42 1.31 -14.60 10.71
CA GLU A 42 1.03 -13.37 9.98
C GLU A 42 1.64 -12.18 10.70
N CYS A 43 1.44 -12.04 12.01
CA CYS A 43 1.99 -10.92 12.78
C CYS A 43 3.53 -10.83 12.69
N ILE A 44 4.23 -11.97 12.73
CA ILE A 44 5.70 -11.99 12.64
C ILE A 44 6.19 -11.63 11.22
N SER A 45 5.53 -12.17 10.20
CA SER A 45 6.02 -12.08 8.82
C SER A 45 5.46 -10.86 8.06
N GLY A 46 4.27 -10.42 8.43
CA GLY A 46 3.46 -9.38 7.79
C GLY A 46 3.15 -9.66 6.32
N LYS A 47 3.08 -10.93 5.90
CA LYS A 47 2.97 -11.30 4.47
C LYS A 47 1.67 -10.82 3.85
N LYS A 48 0.55 -11.05 4.55
CA LYS A 48 -0.78 -10.67 4.05
C LYS A 48 -0.91 -9.16 4.00
N GLU A 49 -0.46 -8.45 5.03
CA GLU A 49 -0.51 -6.99 5.03
C GLU A 49 0.37 -6.36 3.96
N LYS A 50 1.61 -6.85 3.77
CA LYS A 50 2.49 -6.37 2.68
C LYS A 50 1.86 -6.58 1.30
N ALA A 51 1.25 -7.73 1.06
CA ALA A 51 0.58 -8.00 -0.21
C ALA A 51 -0.62 -7.06 -0.45
N ARG A 52 -1.41 -6.79 0.60
CA ARG A 52 -2.53 -5.86 0.55
C ARG A 52 -2.06 -4.44 0.26
N LEU A 53 -1.04 -3.97 0.96
CA LEU A 53 -0.44 -2.64 0.75
C LEU A 53 0.12 -2.50 -0.67
N ALA A 54 0.81 -3.52 -1.18
CA ALA A 54 1.31 -3.51 -2.56
C ALA A 54 0.18 -3.38 -3.59
N THR A 55 -0.97 -4.03 -3.34
CA THR A 55 -2.15 -3.94 -4.21
C THR A 55 -2.75 -2.54 -4.17
N ILE A 56 -2.92 -1.97 -2.97
CA ILE A 56 -3.45 -0.61 -2.79
C ILE A 56 -2.53 0.42 -3.46
N GLN A 57 -1.21 0.28 -3.27
CA GLN A 57 -0.22 1.16 -3.86
C GLN A 57 -0.26 1.11 -5.40
N ALA A 58 -0.33 -0.08 -5.99
CA ALA A 58 -0.42 -0.23 -7.44
C ALA A 58 -1.69 0.43 -8.01
N GLU A 59 -2.83 0.28 -7.33
CA GLU A 59 -4.08 0.96 -7.75
C GLU A 59 -4.02 2.47 -7.56
N TYR A 60 -3.37 2.95 -6.50
CA TYR A 60 -3.13 4.38 -6.29
C TYR A 60 -2.28 4.99 -7.41
N GLU A 61 -1.19 4.34 -7.78
CA GLU A 61 -0.30 4.77 -8.87
C GLU A 61 -1.02 4.79 -10.23
N LYS A 62 -1.83 3.76 -10.52
CA LYS A 62 -2.66 3.74 -11.74
C LYS A 62 -3.64 4.92 -11.79
N ARG A 63 -4.26 5.27 -10.66
CA ARG A 63 -5.19 6.42 -10.58
C ARG A 63 -4.46 7.74 -10.79
N GLN A 64 -3.30 7.91 -10.18
CA GLN A 64 -2.45 9.09 -10.38
C GLN A 64 -2.01 9.24 -11.84
N ALA A 65 -1.58 8.15 -12.48
CA ALA A 65 -1.18 8.17 -13.88
C ALA A 65 -2.34 8.52 -14.83
N ARG A 66 -3.57 8.06 -14.54
CA ARG A 66 -4.77 8.46 -15.30
C ARG A 66 -5.08 9.94 -15.12
N ALA A 67 -5.11 10.43 -13.88
CA ALA A 67 -5.37 11.84 -13.60
C ALA A 67 -4.37 12.78 -14.28
N LEU A 68 -3.08 12.42 -14.31
CA LEU A 68 -2.06 13.18 -15.04
C LEU A 68 -2.27 13.17 -16.56
N LYS A 69 -2.70 12.04 -17.13
CA LYS A 69 -3.01 11.95 -18.56
C LYS A 69 -4.25 12.77 -18.93
N ASP A 70 -5.29 12.71 -18.11
CA ASP A 70 -6.53 13.45 -18.31
C ASP A 70 -6.23 14.96 -18.23
N HIS A 71 -5.50 15.39 -17.19
CA HIS A 71 -5.06 16.78 -17.07
C HIS A 71 -4.18 17.21 -18.25
N LYS A 72 -3.24 16.36 -18.71
CA LYS A 72 -2.44 16.66 -19.90
C LYS A 72 -3.32 16.82 -21.14
N HIS A 73 -4.28 15.92 -21.37
CA HIS A 73 -5.20 16.01 -22.49
C HIS A 73 -6.05 17.29 -22.43
N GLU A 74 -6.50 17.71 -21.24
CA GLU A 74 -7.21 18.98 -21.05
C GLU A 74 -6.33 20.19 -21.38
N ILE A 75 -5.07 20.20 -20.92
CA ILE A 75 -4.10 21.26 -21.23
C ILE A 75 -3.81 21.30 -22.73
N ASP A 76 -3.59 20.14 -23.37
CA ASP A 76 -3.31 20.04 -24.80
C ASP A 76 -4.51 20.51 -25.64
N ALA A 77 -5.73 20.07 -25.28
CA ALA A 77 -6.97 20.52 -25.94
C ALA A 77 -7.19 22.03 -25.77
N ARG A 78 -6.86 22.59 -24.61
CA ARG A 78 -6.92 24.03 -24.37
C ARG A 78 -5.86 24.78 -25.16
N ALA A 79 -4.63 24.28 -25.22
CA ALA A 79 -3.51 24.84 -25.99
C ALA A 79 -3.84 24.90 -27.50
N ASP A 80 -4.48 23.86 -28.01
CA ASP A 80 -4.94 23.76 -29.39
C ASP A 80 -6.00 24.81 -29.76
N GLY A 81 -6.78 25.27 -28.78
CA GLY A 81 -7.77 26.34 -28.92
C GLY A 81 -7.25 27.77 -28.63
N VAL A 82 -5.96 27.93 -28.32
CA VAL A 82 -5.39 29.27 -28.01
C VAL A 82 -5.28 30.10 -29.31
N PRO A 83 -5.61 31.41 -29.28
CA PRO A 83 -5.47 32.32 -30.42
C PRO A 83 -4.09 32.32 -31.10
N THR A 84 -3.04 31.91 -30.37
CA THR A 84 -1.67 31.73 -30.87
C THR A 84 -1.57 30.67 -31.97
N ARG A 85 -2.34 29.57 -31.92
CA ARG A 85 -2.34 28.53 -32.96
C ARG A 85 -3.07 28.98 -34.23
N VAL A 86 -4.04 29.88 -34.10
CA VAL A 86 -4.80 30.48 -35.21
C VAL A 86 -4.09 31.74 -35.77
N GLY A 87 -2.91 32.09 -35.24
CA GLY A 87 -2.13 33.25 -35.70
C GLY A 87 -2.71 34.62 -35.34
N LEU A 88 -3.65 34.67 -34.38
CA LEU A 88 -4.33 35.89 -33.96
C LEU A 88 -3.52 36.69 -32.92
N VAL A 89 -2.52 36.07 -32.27
CA VAL A 89 -1.64 36.70 -31.27
C VAL A 89 -0.18 36.28 -31.56
N PRO A 90 0.79 37.21 -31.55
CA PRO A 90 2.21 36.89 -31.70
C PRO A 90 2.68 35.93 -30.60
N THR A 91 3.44 34.89 -30.95
CA THR A 91 4.09 33.99 -29.99
C THR A 91 5.04 34.79 -29.09
N PRO A 92 4.91 34.73 -27.75
CA PRO A 92 5.96 35.25 -26.87
C PRO A 92 7.25 34.42 -27.08
N PRO A 93 8.44 35.03 -26.94
CA PRO A 93 9.71 34.34 -27.14
C PRO A 93 9.80 33.13 -26.20
N SER A 94 10.12 31.97 -26.76
CA SER A 94 10.31 30.73 -26.03
C SER A 94 11.60 30.81 -25.20
N ASP A 95 11.47 31.01 -23.89
CA ASP A 95 12.57 30.83 -22.95
C ASP A 95 12.97 29.35 -22.94
N THR A 96 13.99 29.06 -23.74
CA THR A 96 14.71 27.79 -23.72
C THR A 96 15.91 28.02 -22.82
N LYS A 97 15.91 27.41 -21.63
CA LYS A 97 17.10 27.24 -20.80
C LYS A 97 17.16 25.81 -20.28
#